data_AF-A0A953QUU5-F1
#
_entry.id   AF-A0A953QUU5-F1
#
_cell.length_a   1.000
_cell.length_b   1.000
_cell.length_c   1.000
_cell.angle_alpha   90.00
_cell.angle_beta   90.00
_cell.angle_gamma   90.00
#
_symmetry.space_group_name_H-M   'P 1'
#
loop_
_entity.id
_entity.type
_entity.pdbx_description
1 polymer ?
#
loop_
_entity_poly.entity_id
_entity_poly.type
_entity_poly.pdbx_seq_one_letter_code
_entity_poly.pdbx_strand_id
1 'polypeptide(L)' 'MIIAGVVITLLGFLMSVLSLGITSSVNGRLVMVLGGIAVSLIGIIGVLNRHYLSKAIWRK' A
#
# COMPACT_ATOMS: atom_id res chain seq x y z
N MET A 1 12.20 2.10 8.46
CA MET A 1 11.12 1.08 8.40
C MET A 1 9.74 1.72 8.43
N ILE A 2 9.38 2.48 9.48
CA ILE A 2 8.07 3.16 9.55
C ILE A 2 7.84 4.10 8.35
N ILE A 3 8.76 5.05 8.12
CA ILE A 3 8.65 6.01 7.01
C ILE A 3 8.53 5.29 5.66
N ALA A 4 9.36 4.26 5.43
CA ALA A 4 9.30 3.46 4.21
C ALA A 4 7.93 2.79 4.02
N GLY A 5 7.36 2.17 5.06
CA GLY A 5 6.04 1.55 4.98
C GLY A 5 4.92 2.56 4.73
N VAL A 6 5.01 3.76 5.32
CA VAL A 6 4.07 4.86 5.06
C VAL A 6 4.18 5.32 3.60
N VAL A 7 5.39 5.54 3.08
CA VAL A 7 5.63 5.93 1.68
C VAL A 7 5.07 4.88 0.72
N ILE A 8 5.35 3.60 0.94
CA ILE A 8 4.83 2.51 0.10
C ILE A 8 3.29 2.51 0.11
N THR A 9 2.68 2.70 1.29
CA THR A 9 1.23 2.78 1.41
C THR A 9 0.65 3.96 0.64
N LEU A 10 1.29 5.12 0.74
CA LEU A 10 0.89 6.32 0.01
C LEU A 10 1.02 6.15 -1.50
N LEU A 11 2.07 5.48 -1.98
CA LEU A 11 2.25 5.18 -3.40
C LEU A 11 1.15 4.26 -3.94
N GLY A 12 0.75 3.23 -3.18
CA GLY A 12 -0.37 2.38 -3.55
C GLY A 12 -1.70 3.15 -3.63
N PHE A 13 -1.94 4.04 -2.66
CA PHE A 13 -3.10 4.95 -2.71
C PHE A 13 -3.06 5.89 -3.92
N LEU A 14 -1.92 6.54 -4.18
CA LEU A 14 -1.77 7.45 -5.31
C LEU A 14 -1.98 6.74 -6.64
N MET A 15 -1.49 5.51 -6.79
CA MET A 15 -1.74 4.70 -7.98
C MET A 15 -3.25 4.48 -8.20
N SER A 16 -4.00 4.18 -7.14
CA SER A 16 -5.46 4.03 -7.21
C SER A 16 -6.15 5.35 -7.57
N VAL A 17 -5.76 6.48 -7.00
CA VAL A 17 -6.37 7.79 -7.30
C VAL A 17 -6.05 8.25 -8.72
N LEU A 18 -4.78 8.13 -9.15
CA LEU A 18 -4.33 8.54 -10.48
C LEU A 18 -4.97 7.69 -11.59
N SER A 19 -5.43 6.47 -11.28
CA SER A 19 -6.21 5.67 -12.23
C SER A 19 -7.45 6.39 -12.77
N LEU A 20 -8.03 7.33 -12.01
CA LEU A 20 -9.17 8.13 -12.45
C LEU A 20 -8.83 9.05 -13.64
N GLY A 21 -7.60 9.56 -13.69
CA GLY A 21 -7.13 10.47 -14.73
C GLY A 21 -6.40 9.79 -15.89
N ILE A 22 -5.90 8.56 -15.70
CA ILE A 22 -5.08 7.86 -16.69
C ILE A 22 -5.91 6.95 -17.61
N THR A 23 -7.00 6.35 -17.13
CA THR A 23 -7.81 5.41 -17.93
C THR A 23 -9.27 5.80 -17.99
N SER A 24 -9.84 5.77 -19.20
CA SER A 24 -11.29 5.86 -19.44
C SER A 24 -11.98 4.49 -19.44
N SER A 25 -11.23 3.38 -19.46
CA SER A 25 -11.79 2.03 -19.42
C SER A 25 -12.07 1.58 -17.98
N VAL A 26 -13.25 1.00 -17.75
CA VAL A 26 -13.65 0.46 -16.43
C VAL A 26 -12.73 -0.67 -16.02
N ASN A 27 -12.48 -1.63 -16.92
CA ASN A 27 -11.64 -2.79 -16.62
C ASN A 27 -10.17 -2.41 -16.37
N GLY A 28 -9.62 -1.47 -17.15
CA GLY A 28 -8.25 -0.98 -16.91
C GLY A 28 -8.14 -0.25 -15.57
N ARG A 29 -9.18 0.50 -15.17
CA ARG A 29 -9.23 1.16 -13.87
C ARG A 29 -9.28 0.15 -12.73
N LEU A 30 -10.11 -0.87 -12.87
CA LEU A 30 -10.23 -1.95 -11.89
C LEU A 30 -8.87 -2.61 -11.63
N VAL A 31 -8.15 -2.99 -12.69
CA VAL A 31 -6.82 -3.61 -12.56
C VAL A 31 -5.82 -2.68 -11.87
N MET A 32 -5.78 -1.39 -12.24
CA MET A 32 -4.88 -0.43 -11.60
C MET A 32 -5.21 -0.20 -10.11
N VAL A 33 -6.49 -0.13 -9.75
CA VAL A 33 -6.92 0.00 -8.35
C VAL A 33 -6.55 -1.25 -7.55
N LEU A 34 -6.76 -2.44 -8.11
CA LEU A 34 -6.34 -3.69 -7.45
C LEU A 34 -4.82 -3.73 -7.22
N GLY A 35 -4.04 -3.28 -8.20
CA GLY A 35 -2.60 -3.10 -8.05
C GLY A 35 -2.24 -2.11 -6.93
N GLY A 36 -2.88 -0.94 -6.90
CA GLY A 36 -2.67 0.07 -5.86
C GLY A 36 -3.02 -0.44 -4.46
N ILE A 37 -4.12 -1.19 -4.31
CA ILE A 37 -4.51 -1.85 -3.06
C ILE A 37 -3.44 -2.86 -2.63
N ALA A 38 -2.94 -3.70 -3.54
CA ALA A 38 -1.91 -4.68 -3.22
C ALA A 38 -0.63 -4.00 -2.72
N VAL A 39 -0.18 -2.91 -3.36
CA VAL A 39 0.96 -2.11 -2.92
C VAL A 39 0.72 -1.52 -1.53
N SER A 40 -0.47 -0.97 -1.28
CA SER A 40 -0.84 -0.43 0.04
C SER A 40 -0.79 -1.49 1.14
N LEU A 41 -1.29 -2.69 0.86
CA LEU A 41 -1.27 -3.80 1.82
C LEU A 41 0.16 -4.27 2.13
N ILE A 42 1.06 -4.28 1.14
CA ILE A 42 2.49 -4.56 1.36
C ILE A 42 3.09 -3.52 2.33
N GLY A 43 2.78 -2.23 2.13
CA GLY A 43 3.23 -1.16 3.02
C GLY A 43 2.75 -1.33 4.46
N ILE A 44 1.45 -1.57 4.65
CA ILE A 44 0.81 -1.69 5.98
C ILE A 44 1.19 -3.00 6.68
N ILE A 45 0.91 -4.14 6.05
CA ILE A 45 1.04 -5.47 6.68
C ILE A 45 2.49 -5.95 6.62
N GLY A 46 3.16 -5.75 5.49
CA GLY A 46 4.52 -6.26 5.28
C GLY A 46 5.59 -5.43 5.99
N VAL A 47 5.53 -4.10 5.86
CA VAL A 47 6.61 -3.21 6.31
C VAL A 47 6.29 -2.58 7.67
N LEU A 48 5.16 -1.88 7.78
CA LEU A 48 4.76 -1.18 9.01
C LEU A 48 4.52 -2.15 10.16
N ASN A 49 3.61 -3.12 9.98
CA ASN A 49 3.25 -4.06 11.03
C ASN A 49 4.46 -4.88 11.51
N ARG A 50 5.34 -5.31 10.60
CA ARG A 50 6.57 -6.04 10.96
C ARG A 50 7.50 -5.22 11.84
N HIS A 51 7.57 -3.89 11.65
CA HIS A 51 8.35 -3.01 12.51
C HIS A 51 7.78 -2.97 13.94
N TYR A 52 6.46 -2.84 14.09
CA TYR A 52 5.82 -2.83 15.42
C TYR A 52 5.91 -4.18 16.10
N LEU A 53 5.70 -5.28 15.36
CA LEU A 53 5.86 -6.65 15.86
C LEU A 53 7.28 -6.90 16.37
N SER A 54 8.31 -6.37 15.71
CA SER A 54 9.71 -6.48 16.17
C SER A 54 9.96 -5.84 17.54
N LYS A 55 9.11 -4.90 17.98
CA LYS A 55 9.21 -4.21 19.26
C LYS A 55 8.12 -4.63 20.25
N ALA A 56 7.35 -5.68 19.92
CA ALA A 56 6.23 -6.09 20.74
C ALA A 56 6.69 -6.62 22.10
N ILE A 57 5.93 -6.29 23.16
CA ILE A 57 6.25 -6.61 24.56
C ILE A 57 6.39 -8.14 24.76
N TRP A 58 5.60 -8.93 24.04
CA TRP A 58 5.59 -10.39 24.13
C TRP A 58 6.77 -11.09 23.41
N ARG A 59 7.65 -10.33 22.73
CA ARG A 59 8.88 -10.85 22.09
C ARG A 59 10.16 -10.53 22.86
N LYS A 60 10.06 -9.85 24.00
CA LYS A 60 11.16 -9.66 24.96
C LYS A 60 11.22 -10.83 25.92
#